data_AF-A0A946TYS0-F1
#
_entry.id   AF-A0A946TYS0-F1
#
_cell.length_a   1.000
_cell.length_b   1.000
_cell.length_c   1.000
_cell.angle_alpha   90.00
_cell.angle_beta   90.00
_cell.angle_gamma   90.00
#
_symmetry.space_group_name_H-M   'P 1'
#
loop_
_entity.id
_entity.type
_entity.pdbx_description
1 polymer ?
#
loop_
_entity_poly.entity_id
_entity_poly.type
_entity_poly.pdbx_seq_one_letter_code
_entity_poly.pdbx_strand_id
1 'polypeptide(L)'
;MTTKEDKKYGVFLMVLIPIAIIFLGYLFSKDPGQSQGKSQKKASSIYSIWLTEAEVAPTKKDQSQWDVDGTAPDLSAMVVWKDQIILNTVTSNDSLIARWDPIAISVGDVFQGEVSTSTVKRIARIRAEKGEKFSIGLFDEDIVSRDYVGGWEIDT
;
A
#
# COMPACT_ATOMS: atom_id res chain seq x y z
N MET A 1 20.88 -45.08 58.73
CA MET A 1 19.46 -44.86 58.34
C MET A 1 19.46 -44.05 57.06
N THR A 2 19.39 -44.68 55.87
CA THR A 2 19.16 -44.02 54.56
C THR A 2 19.13 -45.09 53.46
N THR A 3 18.10 -45.95 53.38
CA THR A 3 18.09 -47.01 52.34
C THR A 3 16.70 -47.50 51.91
N LYS A 4 15.62 -46.74 52.12
CA LYS A 4 14.28 -47.11 51.60
C LYS A 4 13.63 -46.09 50.67
N GLU A 5 13.98 -44.81 50.75
CA GLU A 5 13.34 -43.79 49.91
C GLU A 5 13.95 -43.70 48.50
N ASP A 6 15.28 -43.78 48.37
CA ASP A 6 15.97 -43.66 47.06
C ASP A 6 15.58 -44.73 46.04
N LYS A 7 15.31 -45.97 46.49
CA LYS A 7 14.86 -47.06 45.60
C LYS A 7 13.46 -46.80 45.02
N LYS A 8 12.59 -46.13 45.78
CA LYS A 8 11.21 -45.86 45.36
C LYS A 8 11.20 -44.77 44.28
N TYR A 9 12.05 -43.74 44.42
CA TYR A 9 12.25 -42.72 43.40
C TYR A 9 12.88 -43.28 42.12
N GLY A 10 13.86 -44.19 42.22
CA GLY A 10 14.49 -44.82 41.06
C GLY A 10 13.53 -45.66 40.19
N VAL A 11 12.65 -46.45 40.83
CA VAL A 11 11.63 -47.25 40.11
C VAL A 11 10.54 -46.35 39.52
N PHE A 12 10.14 -45.30 40.24
CA PHE A 12 9.14 -44.35 39.77
C PHE A 12 9.66 -43.50 38.58
N LEU A 13 10.94 -43.08 38.62
CA LEU A 13 11.62 -42.41 37.52
C LEU A 13 11.78 -43.31 36.29
N MET A 14 12.11 -44.59 36.46
CA MET A 14 12.22 -45.54 35.34
C MET A 14 10.90 -45.75 34.58
N VAL A 15 9.76 -45.58 35.24
CA VAL A 15 8.44 -45.70 34.60
C VAL A 15 7.98 -44.35 34.03
N LEU A 16 8.24 -43.24 34.73
CA LEU A 16 7.82 -41.91 34.28
C LEU A 16 8.58 -41.39 33.07
N ILE A 17 9.88 -41.69 32.95
CA ILE A 17 10.71 -41.23 31.83
C ILE A 17 10.17 -41.73 30.47
N PRO A 18 9.92 -43.04 30.25
CA PRO A 18 9.39 -43.51 28.97
C PRO A 18 7.97 -42.99 28.69
N ILE A 19 7.13 -42.83 29.72
CA ILE A 19 5.79 -42.22 29.56
C ILE A 19 5.91 -40.75 29.15
N ALA A 20 6.83 -40.00 29.76
CA ALA A 20 7.10 -38.62 29.41
C ALA A 20 7.64 -38.50 27.98
N ILE A 21 8.50 -39.42 27.51
CA ILE A 21 9.01 -39.45 26.13
C ILE A 21 7.89 -39.77 25.14
N ILE A 22 7.02 -40.73 25.43
CA ILE A 22 5.86 -41.06 24.58
C ILE A 22 4.88 -39.88 24.55
N PHE A 23 4.66 -39.21 25.67
CA PHE A 23 3.81 -38.03 25.74
C PHE A 23 4.42 -36.82 25.01
N LEU A 24 5.73 -36.63 25.09
CA LEU A 24 6.46 -35.63 24.31
C LEU A 24 6.37 -35.94 22.81
N GLY A 25 6.58 -37.20 22.44
CA GLY A 25 6.40 -37.68 21.07
C GLY A 25 4.97 -37.47 20.56
N TYR A 26 3.96 -37.69 21.40
CA TYR A 26 2.57 -37.39 21.07
C TYR A 26 2.29 -35.89 20.96
N LEU A 27 2.88 -35.05 21.81
CA LEU A 27 2.79 -33.59 21.71
C LEU A 27 3.49 -33.03 20.46
N PHE A 28 4.59 -33.66 20.02
CA PHE A 28 5.30 -33.28 18.79
C PHE A 28 4.72 -33.94 17.52
N SER A 29 4.06 -35.10 17.62
CA SER A 29 3.34 -35.75 16.52
C SER A 29 1.92 -35.24 16.34
N LYS A 30 1.33 -34.62 17.37
CA LYS A 30 0.13 -33.80 17.23
C LYS A 30 0.57 -32.48 16.63
N ASP A 31 0.74 -32.51 15.31
CA ASP A 31 0.89 -31.36 14.42
C ASP A 31 0.19 -30.14 15.04
N PRO A 32 0.88 -29.03 15.33
CA PRO A 32 0.22 -27.76 15.62
C PRO A 32 -0.41 -27.24 14.31
N GLY A 33 -1.45 -27.93 13.83
CA GLY A 33 -2.14 -27.67 12.58
C GLY A 33 -1.19 -27.72 11.37
N GLN A 34 -1.41 -28.58 10.39
CA GLN A 34 -2.59 -28.47 9.52
C GLN A 34 -3.43 -27.17 9.66
N SER A 35 -2.78 -26.02 9.82
CA SER A 35 -3.21 -24.77 9.22
C SER A 35 -2.49 -24.59 7.89
N GLN A 36 -2.37 -25.67 7.10
CA GLN A 36 -2.65 -25.52 5.68
C GLN A 36 -4.16 -25.26 5.54
N GLY A 37 -4.63 -24.15 6.13
CA GLY A 37 -5.57 -23.35 5.38
C GLY A 37 -4.83 -23.15 4.07
N LYS A 38 -5.29 -23.81 3.00
CA LYS A 38 -5.01 -23.31 1.66
C LYS A 38 -5.21 -21.83 1.83
N SER A 39 -4.14 -21.04 1.84
CA SER A 39 -4.25 -19.63 1.57
C SER A 39 -4.87 -19.68 0.19
N GLN A 40 -6.20 -19.64 0.12
CA GLN A 40 -6.91 -19.36 -1.09
C GLN A 40 -6.22 -18.07 -1.49
N LYS A 41 -5.32 -18.16 -2.48
CA LYS A 41 -4.74 -17.00 -3.12
C LYS A 41 -5.98 -16.22 -3.48
N LYS A 42 -6.31 -15.20 -2.69
CA LYS A 42 -7.44 -14.35 -2.99
C LYS A 42 -7.15 -13.84 -4.38
N ALA A 43 -8.13 -13.97 -5.26
CA ALA A 43 -7.92 -13.60 -6.65
C ALA A 43 -7.47 -12.14 -6.66
N SER A 44 -6.23 -11.92 -7.09
CA SER A 44 -5.63 -10.59 -7.19
C SER A 44 -5.64 -10.18 -8.65
N SER A 45 -6.09 -8.98 -8.93
CA SER A 45 -6.06 -8.38 -10.27
C SER A 45 -4.95 -7.34 -10.34
N ILE A 46 -4.44 -7.08 -11.55
CA ILE A 46 -3.52 -5.97 -11.79
C ILE A 46 -4.33 -4.81 -12.35
N TYR A 47 -4.30 -3.67 -11.65
CA TYR A 47 -4.98 -2.44 -12.04
C TYR A 47 -3.94 -1.47 -12.59
N SER A 48 -4.33 -0.74 -13.64
CA SER A 48 -3.60 0.40 -14.18
C SER A 48 -4.37 1.66 -13.81
N ILE A 49 -3.73 2.59 -13.11
CA ILE A 49 -4.36 3.80 -12.57
C ILE A 49 -3.68 5.00 -13.20
N TRP A 50 -4.46 5.90 -13.78
CA TRP A 50 -4.03 7.21 -14.24
C TRP A 50 -5.14 8.21 -13.95
N LEU A 51 -4.76 9.48 -13.78
CA LEU A 51 -5.70 10.58 -13.69
C LEU A 51 -5.69 11.33 -15.01
N THR A 52 -6.87 11.73 -15.47
CA THR A 52 -7.03 12.50 -16.71
C THR A 52 -7.35 13.96 -16.44
N GLU A 53 -8.26 14.20 -15.49
CA GLU A 53 -8.74 15.54 -15.19
C GLU A 53 -9.20 15.61 -13.74
N ALA A 54 -9.02 16.77 -13.12
CA ALA A 54 -9.65 17.14 -11.86
C ALA A 54 -10.10 18.60 -11.91
N GLU A 55 -11.27 18.87 -11.36
CA GLU A 55 -11.84 20.22 -11.27
C GLU A 55 -12.01 20.62 -9.81
N VAL A 56 -11.77 21.89 -9.52
CA VAL A 56 -11.93 22.50 -8.21
C VAL A 56 -12.86 23.71 -8.28
N ALA A 57 -13.48 24.02 -7.15
CA ALA A 57 -14.31 25.22 -7.06
C ALA A 57 -13.43 26.49 -7.20
N PRO A 58 -14.00 27.63 -7.64
CA PRO A 58 -13.25 28.89 -7.76
C PRO A 58 -12.66 29.43 -6.46
N THR A 59 -13.10 28.93 -5.31
CA THR A 59 -12.66 29.36 -3.97
C THR A 59 -12.53 28.17 -3.04
N LYS A 60 -11.73 28.33 -1.96
CA LYS A 60 -11.60 27.35 -0.88
C LYS A 60 -12.95 27.18 -0.15
N LYS A 61 -13.06 26.14 0.68
CA LYS A 61 -14.31 25.83 1.42
C LYS A 61 -14.79 26.94 2.35
N ASP A 62 -13.87 27.78 2.83
CA ASP A 62 -14.12 28.95 3.66
C ASP A 62 -14.37 30.23 2.85
N GLN A 63 -14.49 30.11 1.51
CA GLN A 63 -14.64 31.20 0.54
C GLN A 63 -13.38 32.06 0.33
N SER A 64 -12.23 31.68 0.89
CA SER A 64 -10.97 32.36 0.57
C SER A 64 -10.55 32.08 -0.88
N GLN A 65 -9.70 32.96 -1.43
CA GLN A 65 -9.01 32.68 -2.68
C GLN A 65 -8.04 31.51 -2.51
N TRP A 66 -7.66 30.89 -3.63
CA TRP A 66 -6.65 29.84 -3.67
C TRP A 66 -5.27 30.44 -3.34
N ASP A 67 -4.86 31.38 -4.18
CA ASP A 67 -3.58 32.06 -4.06
C ASP A 67 -3.71 33.46 -3.45
N VAL A 68 -2.61 33.97 -2.92
CA VAL A 68 -2.55 35.26 -2.22
C VAL A 68 -2.82 36.45 -3.16
N ASP A 69 -2.46 36.32 -4.44
CA ASP A 69 -2.69 37.31 -5.50
C ASP A 69 -4.04 37.15 -6.21
N GLY A 70 -4.84 36.15 -5.82
CA GLY A 70 -6.17 35.91 -6.35
C GLY A 70 -6.20 35.13 -7.67
N THR A 71 -5.11 34.46 -8.03
CA THR A 71 -5.09 33.50 -9.14
C THR A 71 -5.76 32.18 -8.79
N ALA A 72 -5.90 31.33 -9.80
CA ALA A 72 -6.41 29.99 -9.68
C ALA A 72 -5.29 29.06 -9.17
N PRO A 73 -5.61 27.95 -8.48
CA PRO A 73 -4.62 27.13 -7.81
C PRO A 73 -3.67 26.43 -8.77
N ASP A 74 -2.52 26.05 -8.24
CA ASP A 74 -1.49 25.24 -8.87
C ASP A 74 -1.74 23.75 -8.58
N LEU A 75 -2.62 23.12 -9.35
CA LEU A 75 -3.17 21.80 -9.00
C LEU A 75 -2.22 20.62 -9.28
N SER A 76 -2.01 19.77 -8.28
CA SER A 76 -1.36 18.46 -8.38
C SER A 76 -2.21 17.35 -7.75
N ALA A 77 -2.03 16.11 -8.21
CA ALA A 77 -2.73 14.96 -7.68
C ALA A 77 -1.78 13.82 -7.32
N MET A 78 -2.12 13.14 -6.23
CA MET A 78 -1.33 12.06 -5.66
C MET A 78 -2.21 10.83 -5.46
N VAL A 79 -1.71 9.66 -5.87
CA VAL A 79 -2.35 8.37 -5.59
C VAL A 79 -1.52 7.62 -4.55
N VAL A 80 -2.19 7.18 -3.49
CA VAL A 80 -1.60 6.43 -2.39
C VAL A 80 -2.23 5.05 -2.32
N TRP A 81 -1.40 4.02 -2.20
CA TRP A 81 -1.82 2.64 -1.98
C TRP A 81 -0.91 1.98 -0.96
N LYS A 82 -1.48 1.34 0.07
CA LYS A 82 -0.74 0.72 1.19
C LYS A 82 0.29 1.68 1.81
N ASP A 83 -0.16 2.90 2.08
CA ASP A 83 0.65 3.98 2.66
C ASP A 83 1.87 4.39 1.81
N GLN A 84 1.90 4.01 0.52
CA GLN A 84 2.95 4.38 -0.43
C GLN A 84 2.37 5.25 -1.54
N ILE A 85 3.09 6.31 -1.90
CA ILE A 85 2.77 7.13 -3.07
C ILE A 85 3.14 6.32 -4.32
N ILE A 86 2.15 5.98 -5.13
CA ILE A 86 2.32 5.18 -6.35
C ILE A 86 2.21 6.00 -7.63
N LEU A 87 1.61 7.18 -7.55
CA LEU A 87 1.50 8.14 -8.65
C LEU A 87 1.55 9.55 -8.08
N ASN A 88 2.29 10.43 -8.75
CA ASN A 88 2.19 11.88 -8.56
C ASN A 88 2.08 12.52 -9.94
N THR A 89 1.13 13.43 -10.11
CA THR A 89 0.99 14.18 -11.36
C THR A 89 1.94 15.39 -11.38
N VAL A 90 2.11 15.99 -12.57
CA VAL A 90 2.72 17.33 -12.65
C VAL A 90 1.73 18.38 -12.16
N THR A 91 2.24 19.49 -11.66
CA THR A 91 1.42 20.66 -11.36
C THR A 91 0.82 21.24 -12.63
N SER A 92 -0.48 21.53 -12.58
CA SER A 92 -1.20 22.29 -13.59
C SER A 92 -1.40 23.70 -13.07
N ASN A 93 -0.59 24.64 -13.56
CA ASN A 93 -0.53 25.97 -12.98
C ASN A 93 -1.74 26.84 -13.34
N ASP A 94 -2.09 27.75 -12.43
CA ASP A 94 -3.13 28.77 -12.62
C ASP A 94 -4.45 28.23 -13.20
N SER A 95 -4.95 27.09 -12.70
CA SER A 95 -6.10 26.43 -13.30
C SER A 95 -7.08 25.83 -12.31
N LEU A 96 -8.38 26.09 -12.55
CA LEU A 96 -9.47 25.40 -11.86
C LEU A 96 -9.71 23.97 -12.39
N ILE A 97 -9.19 23.66 -13.57
CA ILE A 97 -9.32 22.35 -14.22
C ILE A 97 -7.93 21.87 -14.60
N ALA A 98 -7.40 20.91 -13.86
CA ALA A 98 -6.13 20.28 -14.14
C ALA A 98 -6.31 19.12 -15.10
N ARG A 99 -5.48 19.03 -16.14
CA ARG A 99 -5.50 17.95 -17.13
C ARG A 99 -4.15 17.26 -17.20
N TRP A 100 -4.16 15.93 -17.17
CA TRP A 100 -2.96 15.11 -17.23
C TRP A 100 -3.07 14.03 -18.29
N ASP A 101 -2.03 13.94 -19.11
CA ASP A 101 -1.90 12.86 -20.07
C ASP A 101 -1.21 11.65 -19.44
N PRO A 102 -1.70 10.42 -19.69
CA PRO A 102 -1.05 9.19 -19.23
C PRO A 102 0.29 8.92 -19.94
N ILE A 103 0.60 9.68 -20.99
CA ILE A 103 1.79 9.57 -21.84
C ILE A 103 2.48 10.94 -21.89
N ALA A 104 3.68 11.05 -21.35
CA ALA A 104 4.52 12.24 -21.41
C ALA A 104 5.76 11.97 -22.26
N ILE A 105 5.67 12.15 -23.58
CA ILE A 105 6.81 11.99 -24.49
C ILE A 105 7.61 13.30 -24.47
N SER A 106 8.85 13.27 -23.97
CA SER A 106 9.77 14.39 -24.13
C SER A 106 10.43 14.35 -25.50
N VAL A 107 10.56 15.52 -26.15
CA VAL A 107 11.22 15.65 -27.46
C VAL A 107 12.69 15.20 -27.39
N GLY A 108 13.35 15.38 -26.24
CA GLY A 108 14.72 14.91 -26.00
C GLY A 108 14.88 13.38 -26.03
N ASP A 109 13.84 12.65 -25.62
CA ASP A 109 13.85 11.17 -25.61
C ASP A 109 13.74 10.60 -27.03
N VAL A 110 13.10 11.34 -27.96
CA VAL A 110 13.00 10.98 -29.37
C VAL A 110 14.34 11.12 -30.08
N PHE A 111 15.15 12.11 -29.71
CA PHE A 111 16.46 12.36 -30.31
C PHE A 111 17.54 11.36 -29.87
N GLN A 112 17.40 10.73 -28.69
CA GLN A 112 18.37 9.76 -28.16
C GLN A 112 18.11 8.30 -28.59
N GLY A 113 17.05 8.03 -29.36
CA GLY A 113 16.79 6.72 -29.97
C GLY A 113 16.34 5.60 -29.02
N GLU A 114 16.40 5.80 -27.70
CA GLU A 114 15.94 4.85 -26.68
C GLU A 114 14.76 5.43 -25.89
N VAL A 115 13.56 5.35 -26.47
CA VAL A 115 12.33 5.63 -25.73
C VAL A 115 12.03 4.42 -24.85
N SER A 116 12.54 4.41 -23.62
CA SER A 116 12.04 3.45 -22.62
C SER A 116 10.59 3.81 -22.29
N THR A 117 9.66 2.97 -22.74
CA THR A 117 8.21 3.16 -22.52
C THR A 117 7.80 3.23 -21.04
N SER A 118 8.70 2.90 -20.10
CA SER A 118 8.49 3.07 -18.67
C SER A 118 8.74 4.50 -18.16
N THR A 119 9.61 5.26 -18.82
CA THR A 119 9.94 6.65 -18.42
C THR A 119 8.84 7.64 -18.83
N VAL A 120 8.06 7.28 -19.84
CA VAL A 120 7.04 8.11 -20.49
C VAL A 120 5.64 7.93 -19.88
N LYS A 121 5.38 6.81 -19.19
CA LYS A 121 4.03 6.46 -18.71
C LYS A 121 3.77 6.98 -17.30
N ARG A 122 2.83 7.93 -17.18
CA ARG A 122 2.28 8.41 -15.91
C ARG A 122 1.11 7.54 -15.47
N ILE A 123 1.36 6.24 -15.39
CA ILE A 123 0.37 5.22 -15.03
C ILE A 123 0.95 4.39 -13.89
N ALA A 124 0.25 4.35 -12.76
CA ALA A 124 0.60 3.46 -11.67
C ALA A 124 0.02 2.07 -11.92
N ARG A 125 0.75 1.02 -11.52
CA ARG A 125 0.26 -0.36 -11.62
C ARG A 125 0.29 -1.00 -10.24
N ILE A 126 -0.87 -1.42 -9.76
CA ILE A 126 -1.00 -2.11 -8.47
C ILE A 126 -1.53 -3.52 -8.67
N ARG A 127 -1.12 -4.44 -7.80
CA ARG A 127 -1.73 -5.77 -7.68
C ARG A 127 -2.56 -5.77 -6.41
N ALA A 128 -3.88 -5.70 -6.56
CA ALA A 128 -4.81 -5.59 -5.46
C ALA A 128 -5.76 -6.78 -5.41
N GLU A 129 -6.14 -7.18 -4.20
CA GLU A 129 -7.24 -8.12 -3.95
C GLU A 129 -8.58 -7.38 -3.99
N LYS A 130 -9.67 -8.08 -4.34
CA LYS A 130 -11.01 -7.49 -4.32
C LYS A 130 -11.32 -6.86 -2.95
N GLY A 131 -11.71 -5.59 -2.95
CA GLY A 131 -12.05 -4.82 -1.76
C GLY A 131 -10.85 -4.15 -1.06
N GLU A 132 -9.63 -4.25 -1.59
CA GLU A 132 -8.58 -3.30 -1.23
C GLU A 132 -8.93 -1.89 -1.73
N LYS A 133 -8.30 -0.89 -1.14
CA LYS A 133 -8.54 0.52 -1.47
C LYS A 133 -7.25 1.22 -1.88
N PHE A 134 -7.38 2.21 -2.75
CA PHE A 134 -6.39 3.24 -2.95
C PHE A 134 -7.05 4.61 -2.80
N SER A 135 -6.24 5.60 -2.45
CA SER A 135 -6.70 6.96 -2.16
C SER A 135 -6.13 7.92 -3.18
N ILE A 136 -6.94 8.88 -3.60
CA ILE A 136 -6.55 9.98 -4.47
C ILE A 136 -6.66 11.25 -3.64
N GLY A 137 -5.59 12.04 -3.61
CA GLY A 137 -5.58 13.38 -3.03
C GLY A 137 -5.25 14.42 -4.10
N LEU A 138 -5.97 15.53 -4.07
CA LEU A 138 -5.73 16.72 -4.88
C LEU A 138 -5.17 17.82 -3.98
N PHE A 139 -4.16 18.50 -4.50
CA PHE A 139 -3.37 19.48 -3.77
C PHE A 139 -3.19 20.73 -4.63
N ASP A 140 -3.02 21.84 -3.95
CA ASP A 140 -2.58 23.11 -4.48
C ASP A 140 -1.11 23.29 -4.08
N GLU A 141 -0.23 23.47 -5.07
CA GLU A 141 1.22 23.49 -4.90
C GLU A 141 1.74 24.93 -4.95
N ASP A 142 1.81 25.59 -3.80
CA ASP A 142 2.50 26.86 -3.68
C ASP A 142 4.00 26.66 -3.49
N ILE A 143 4.76 27.72 -3.76
CA ILE A 143 6.21 27.79 -3.45
C ILE A 143 6.50 27.49 -1.97
N VAL A 144 5.58 27.83 -1.07
CA VAL A 144 5.78 27.78 0.39
C VAL A 144 4.89 26.78 1.11
N SER A 145 3.84 26.28 0.46
CA SER A 145 2.83 25.39 1.06
C SER A 145 2.31 24.40 0.05
N ARG A 146 1.95 23.21 0.53
CA ARG A 146 1.15 22.26 -0.24
C ARG A 146 -0.19 22.14 0.46
N ASP A 147 -1.20 22.78 -0.11
CA ASP A 147 -2.53 22.86 0.48
C ASP A 147 -3.39 21.70 0.00
N TYR A 148 -4.06 21.01 0.93
CA TYR A 148 -4.95 19.91 0.57
C TYR A 148 -6.30 20.45 0.09
N VAL A 149 -6.65 20.15 -1.16
CA VAL A 149 -7.91 20.58 -1.78
C VAL A 149 -9.03 19.60 -1.45
N GLY A 150 -8.77 18.31 -1.61
CA GLY A 150 -9.77 17.26 -1.45
C GLY A 150 -9.28 15.91 -1.94
N GLY A 151 -10.10 14.88 -1.78
CA GLY A 151 -9.69 13.52 -2.14
C GLY A 151 -10.79 12.50 -1.90
N TRP A 152 -10.59 11.31 -2.44
CA TRP A 152 -11.54 10.22 -2.35
C TRP A 152 -10.82 8.86 -2.37
N GLU A 153 -11.50 7.84 -1.87
CA GLU A 153 -11.04 6.45 -1.94
C GLU A 153 -11.77 5.69 -3.03
N ILE A 154 -11.08 4.75 -3.66
CA ILE A 154 -11.65 3.85 -4.66
C ILE A 154 -11.35 2.41 -4.25
N ASP A 155 -12.40 1.58 -4.24
CA ASP A 155 -12.31 0.14 -4.01
C ASP A 155 -11.87 -0.58 -5.31
N THR A 156 -10.98 -1.58 -5.18
CA THR A 156 -10.52 -2.43 -6.29
C THR A 156 -11.35 -3.70 -6.47
#